data_AF-A0A1Z8KU72-F1
#
_entry.id   AF-A0A1Z8KU72-F1
#
_cell.length_a   1.000
_cell.length_b   1.000
_cell.length_c   1.000
_cell.angle_alpha   90.00
_cell.angle_beta   90.00
_cell.angle_gamma   90.00
#
_symmetry.space_group_name_H-M   'P 1'
#
loop_
_entity.id
_entity.type
_entity.pdbx_description
1 polymer ?
#
loop_
_entity_poly.entity_id
_entity_poly.type
_entity_poly.pdbx_seq_one_letter_code
_entity_poly.pdbx_strand_id
1 'polypeptide(L)'
;MSRQNPTVIIALGGNAISPKNETGDIKKQFEHTRESLNAMMHFVRERYNICITHGNGPQVGAELLKNEITKDIIPSLPLGVLVANTQGAIGYMIQQTLQNELQLKDIDREVVTFISQVIVDKDDPT
;
A
#
# COMPACT_ATOMS: atom_id res chain seq x y z
N MET A 1 16.09 10.26 30.87
CA MET A 1 15.56 10.38 29.51
C MET A 1 15.06 9.01 29.09
N SER A 2 13.76 8.85 28.80
CA SER A 2 13.25 7.58 28.25
C SER A 2 13.94 7.32 26.91
N ARG A 3 14.43 6.10 26.72
CA ARG A 3 15.09 5.70 25.47
C ARG A 3 14.04 5.76 24.36
N GLN A 4 14.28 6.54 23.31
CA GLN A 4 13.36 6.57 22.16
C GLN A 4 13.29 5.18 21.53
N ASN A 5 12.09 4.79 21.11
CA ASN A 5 11.88 3.57 20.34
C ASN A 5 12.63 3.69 19.00
N PRO A 6 13.28 2.62 18.51
CA PRO A 6 13.92 2.63 17.20
C PRO A 6 12.89 2.80 16.08
N THR A 7 13.32 3.32 14.93
CA THR A 7 12.45 3.58 13.76
C THR A 7 12.86 2.69 12.59
N VAL A 8 11.88 2.15 11.87
CA VAL A 8 12.06 1.38 10.63
C VAL A 8 11.12 1.88 9.54
N ILE A 9 11.63 1.96 8.31
CA ILE A 9 10.84 2.21 7.10
C ILE A 9 10.85 0.92 6.28
N ILE A 10 9.66 0.42 5.94
CA ILE A 10 9.48 -0.85 5.24
C ILE A 10 8.82 -0.55 3.89
N ALA A 11 9.50 -0.89 2.80
CA ALA A 11 8.98 -0.74 1.45
C ALA A 11 8.40 -2.07 0.94
N LEU A 12 7.08 -2.13 0.84
CA LEU A 12 6.37 -3.27 0.26
C LEU A 12 6.37 -3.18 -1.26
N GLY A 13 7.06 -4.10 -1.92
CA GLY A 13 7.05 -4.17 -3.39
C GLY A 13 5.66 -4.47 -3.93
N GLY A 14 5.33 -4.01 -5.15
CA GLY A 14 4.04 -4.32 -5.80
C GLY A 14 3.77 -5.84 -5.94
N ASN A 15 4.83 -6.64 -6.06
CA ASN A 15 4.77 -8.11 -6.09
C ASN A 15 4.39 -8.74 -4.74
N ALA A 16 4.58 -8.03 -3.63
CA ALA A 16 4.18 -8.48 -2.29
C ALA A 16 2.66 -8.39 -2.09
N ILE A 17 1.97 -7.63 -2.96
CA ILE A 17 0.53 -7.43 -2.93
C ILE A 17 -0.14 -8.15 -4.10
N SER A 18 0.47 -8.13 -5.28
CA SER A 18 -0.03 -8.84 -6.47
C SER A 18 1.14 -9.44 -7.26
N PRO A 19 1.42 -10.74 -7.10
CA PRO A 19 2.40 -11.43 -7.93
C PRO A 19 2.03 -11.34 -9.42
N LYS A 20 3.01 -11.12 -10.29
CA LYS A 20 2.81 -10.96 -11.75
C LYS A 20 2.13 -12.16 -12.44
N ASN A 21 2.16 -13.34 -11.82
CA ASN A 21 1.72 -14.60 -12.41
C ASN A 21 0.36 -15.07 -11.88
N GLU A 22 -0.33 -14.27 -11.05
CA GLU A 22 -1.63 -14.62 -10.51
C GLU A 22 -2.73 -13.73 -11.06
N THR A 23 -3.93 -14.31 -11.19
CA THR A 23 -5.16 -13.54 -11.35
C THR A 23 -5.21 -12.48 -10.26
N GLY A 24 -5.28 -11.20 -10.63
CA GLY A 24 -5.33 -10.05 -9.72
C GLY A 24 -6.61 -9.95 -8.87
N ASP A 25 -7.21 -11.09 -8.53
CA ASP A 25 -8.34 -11.23 -7.62
C ASP A 25 -8.02 -10.56 -6.29
N ILE A 26 -8.94 -9.73 -5.84
CA ILE A 26 -8.80 -8.96 -4.60
C ILE A 26 -8.59 -9.89 -3.40
N LYS A 27 -9.22 -11.07 -3.38
CA LYS A 27 -9.06 -12.02 -2.27
C LYS A 27 -7.60 -12.45 -2.11
N LYS A 28 -6.94 -12.77 -3.21
CA LYS A 28 -5.52 -13.13 -3.23
C LYS A 28 -4.64 -11.96 -2.81
N GLN A 29 -4.96 -10.73 -3.24
CA GLN A 29 -4.19 -9.55 -2.80
C GLN A 29 -4.24 -9.37 -1.27
N PHE A 30 -5.40 -9.63 -0.65
CA PHE A 30 -5.52 -9.64 0.81
C PHE A 30 -4.73 -10.79 1.47
N GLU A 31 -4.72 -11.98 0.88
CA GLU A 31 -3.92 -13.12 1.36
C GLU A 31 -2.42 -12.80 1.31
N HIS A 32 -1.90 -12.33 0.17
CA HIS A 32 -0.50 -11.91 0.02
C HIS A 32 -0.12 -10.76 0.96
N THR A 33 -1.04 -9.83 1.19
CA THR A 33 -0.85 -8.75 2.16
C THR A 33 -0.69 -9.30 3.59
N ARG A 34 -1.54 -10.26 4.01
CA ARG A 34 -1.40 -10.92 5.34
C ARG A 34 -0.05 -11.61 5.48
N GLU A 35 0.36 -12.37 4.46
CA GLU A 35 1.64 -13.07 4.46
C GLU A 35 2.81 -12.10 4.59
N SER A 36 2.79 -11.01 3.83
CA SER A 36 3.82 -9.96 3.88
C SER A 36 3.89 -9.28 5.25
N LEU A 37 2.74 -9.08 5.91
CA LEU A 37 2.66 -8.43 7.22
C LEU A 37 3.12 -9.35 8.37
N ASN A 38 3.19 -10.66 8.19
CA ASN A 38 3.72 -11.56 9.23
C ASN A 38 5.17 -11.22 9.62
N ALA A 39 6.01 -10.88 8.63
CA ALA A 39 7.39 -10.45 8.88
C ALA A 39 7.44 -9.13 9.68
N MET A 40 6.44 -8.27 9.50
CA MET A 40 6.34 -6.99 10.20
C MET A 40 6.03 -7.13 11.69
N MET A 41 5.39 -8.21 12.09
CA MET A 41 5.02 -8.44 13.49
C MET A 41 6.23 -8.52 14.43
N HIS A 42 7.43 -8.82 13.89
CA HIS A 42 8.66 -8.69 14.66
C HIS A 42 8.88 -7.25 15.14
N PHE A 43 8.85 -6.26 14.25
CA PHE A 43 9.05 -4.85 14.58
C PHE A 43 7.96 -4.29 15.50
N VAL A 44 6.72 -4.78 15.33
CA VAL A 44 5.61 -4.43 16.22
C VAL A 44 5.91 -4.87 17.66
N ARG A 45 6.33 -6.12 17.86
CA ARG A 45 6.64 -6.67 19.19
C ARG A 45 7.83 -5.98 19.86
N GLU A 46 8.84 -5.63 19.07
CA GLU A 46 10.01 -4.87 19.53
C GLU A 46 9.71 -3.36 19.70
N ARG A 47 8.45 -2.94 19.57
CA ARG A 47 7.97 -1.55 19.76
C ARG A 47 8.64 -0.50 18.87
N TYR A 48 9.02 -0.87 17.65
CA TYR A 48 9.56 0.09 16.68
C TYR A 48 8.50 1.13 16.28
N ASN A 49 8.93 2.35 15.97
CA ASN A 49 8.18 3.25 15.11
C ASN A 49 8.26 2.71 13.68
N ILE A 50 7.11 2.49 13.04
CA ILE A 50 7.04 1.80 11.75
C ILE A 50 6.41 2.75 10.74
N CYS A 51 7.09 2.97 9.63
CA CYS A 51 6.53 3.60 8.43
C CYS A 51 6.50 2.55 7.31
N ILE A 52 5.36 2.46 6.61
CA ILE A 52 5.16 1.53 5.51
C ILE A 52 4.99 2.34 4.24
N THR A 53 5.78 2.00 3.22
CA THR A 53 5.57 2.46 1.85
C THR A 53 5.20 1.28 0.98
N HIS A 54 4.58 1.53 -0.17
CA HIS A 54 4.24 0.48 -1.10
C HIS A 54 4.42 0.94 -2.55
N GLY A 55 4.70 -0.02 -3.44
CA GLY A 55 4.56 0.20 -4.88
C GLY A 55 3.11 0.11 -5.33
N ASN A 56 2.80 0.65 -6.52
CA ASN A 56 1.45 0.59 -7.09
C ASN A 56 1.43 0.24 -8.59
N GLY A 57 2.57 -0.11 -9.21
CA GLY A 57 2.70 -0.28 -10.66
C GLY A 57 1.64 -1.19 -11.30
N PRO A 58 1.45 -2.45 -10.85
CA PRO A 58 0.39 -3.31 -11.37
C PRO A 58 -1.03 -2.74 -11.18
N GLN A 59 -1.29 -2.14 -10.03
CA GLN A 59 -2.61 -1.62 -9.66
C GLN A 59 -2.98 -0.38 -10.48
N VAL A 60 -2.05 0.57 -10.64
CA VAL A 60 -2.29 1.78 -11.45
C VAL A 60 -2.34 1.44 -12.94
N GLY A 61 -1.58 0.45 -13.41
CA GLY A 61 -1.68 -0.04 -14.78
C GLY A 61 -3.06 -0.64 -15.08
N ALA A 62 -3.63 -1.40 -14.14
CA ALA A 62 -4.99 -1.93 -14.29
C ALA A 62 -6.06 -0.83 -14.27
N GLU A 63 -5.94 0.17 -13.40
CA GLU A 63 -6.87 1.32 -13.36
C GLU A 63 -6.77 2.20 -14.62
N LEU A 64 -5.56 2.39 -15.15
CA LEU A 64 -5.34 3.10 -16.41
C LEU A 64 -6.00 2.35 -17.57
N LEU A 65 -5.81 1.03 -17.67
CA LEU A 65 -6.45 0.21 -18.71
C LEU A 65 -7.98 0.29 -18.63
N LYS A 66 -8.56 0.23 -17.42
CA LYS A 66 -10.00 0.42 -17.23
C LYS A 66 -10.46 1.78 -17.75
N ASN A 67 -9.73 2.86 -17.42
CA ASN A 67 -10.05 4.22 -17.88
C ASN A 67 -9.96 4.36 -19.40
N GLU A 68 -9.00 3.69 -20.04
CA GLU A 68 -8.84 3.70 -21.50
C GLU A 68 -10.00 2.97 -22.20
N ILE A 69 -10.43 1.81 -21.66
CA ILE A 69 -11.54 1.03 -22.22
C ILE A 69 -12.88 1.75 -22.06
N THR A 70 -13.07 2.52 -20.98
CA THR A 70 -14.34 3.19 -20.69
C THR A 70 -14.42 4.64 -21.15
N LYS A 71 -13.36 5.20 -21.76
CA LYS A 71 -13.24 6.63 -22.07
C LYS A 71 -14.37 7.21 -22.93
N ASP A 72 -15.00 6.40 -23.78
CA ASP A 72 -16.07 6.83 -24.68
C ASP A 72 -17.44 6.92 -23.97
N ILE A 73 -17.52 6.43 -22.72
CA ILE A 73 -18.73 6.37 -21.89
C ILE A 73 -18.54 7.16 -20.59
N ILE A 74 -17.33 7.16 -20.04
CA ILE A 74 -16.95 7.78 -18.76
C ILE A 74 -15.72 8.66 -19.00
N PRO A 75 -15.73 9.93 -18.56
CA PRO A 75 -14.54 10.79 -18.67
C PRO A 75 -13.32 10.18 -18.01
N SER A 76 -12.20 10.10 -18.74
CA SER A 76 -10.94 9.57 -18.21
C SER A 76 -10.38 10.46 -17.10
N LEU A 77 -9.80 9.83 -16.09
CA LEU A 77 -9.09 10.53 -15.02
C LEU A 77 -7.60 10.69 -15.37
N PRO A 78 -6.95 11.79 -14.97
CA PRO A 78 -5.52 11.96 -15.15
C PRO A 78 -4.74 10.96 -14.29
N LEU A 79 -3.55 10.57 -14.75
CA LEU A 79 -2.73 9.54 -14.09
C LEU A 79 -2.48 9.83 -12.60
N GLY A 80 -2.25 11.08 -12.22
CA GLY A 80 -2.07 11.46 -10.82
C GLY A 80 -3.28 11.15 -9.93
N VAL A 81 -4.50 11.26 -10.45
CA VAL A 81 -5.73 10.89 -9.73
C VAL A 81 -5.87 9.37 -9.65
N LEU A 82 -5.53 8.65 -10.72
CA LEU A 82 -5.51 7.18 -10.69
C LEU A 82 -4.49 6.65 -9.67
N VAL A 83 -3.31 7.26 -9.60
CA VAL A 83 -2.32 6.96 -8.56
C VAL A 83 -2.91 7.20 -7.17
N ALA A 84 -3.55 8.35 -6.92
CA ALA A 84 -4.18 8.63 -5.63
C ALA A 84 -5.28 7.60 -5.27
N ASN A 85 -6.13 7.21 -6.23
CA ASN A 85 -7.13 6.16 -6.03
C ASN A 85 -6.47 4.83 -5.61
N THR A 86 -5.39 4.43 -6.30
CA THR A 86 -4.68 3.19 -5.97
C THR A 86 -3.96 3.25 -4.62
N GLN A 87 -3.47 4.42 -4.19
CA GLN A 87 -2.94 4.60 -2.83
C GLN A 87 -4.04 4.35 -1.78
N GLY A 88 -5.25 4.88 -2.00
CA GLY A 88 -6.38 4.64 -1.11
C GLY A 88 -6.75 3.16 -1.03
N ALA A 89 -6.86 2.48 -2.18
CA ALA A 89 -7.21 1.06 -2.24
C ALA A 89 -6.15 0.16 -1.57
N ILE A 90 -4.87 0.36 -1.91
CA ILE A 90 -3.77 -0.44 -1.37
C ILE A 90 -3.57 -0.13 0.13
N GLY A 91 -3.57 1.15 0.49
CA GLY A 91 -3.40 1.55 1.88
C GLY A 91 -4.54 1.07 2.77
N TYR A 92 -5.79 1.09 2.29
CA TYR A 92 -6.92 0.45 2.97
C TYR A 92 -6.67 -1.04 3.24
N MET A 93 -6.21 -1.79 2.24
CA MET A 93 -5.93 -3.22 2.36
C MET A 93 -4.83 -3.50 3.39
N ILE A 94 -3.74 -2.74 3.36
CA ILE A 94 -2.64 -2.85 4.33
C ILE A 94 -3.13 -2.48 5.73
N GLN A 95 -3.78 -1.32 5.87
CA GLN A 95 -4.27 -0.80 7.14
C GLN A 95 -5.25 -1.75 7.80
N GLN A 96 -6.29 -2.17 7.07
CA GLN A 96 -7.30 -3.11 7.58
C GLN A 96 -6.64 -4.41 8.04
N THR A 97 -5.73 -4.96 7.23
CA THR A 97 -5.07 -6.23 7.55
C THR A 97 -4.20 -6.14 8.79
N LEU A 98 -3.36 -5.10 8.88
CA LEU A 98 -2.48 -4.90 10.02
C LEU A 98 -3.28 -4.56 11.29
N GLN A 99 -4.30 -3.71 11.19
CA GLN A 99 -5.16 -3.36 12.33
C GLN A 99 -5.85 -4.61 12.91
N ASN A 100 -6.37 -5.50 12.05
CA ASN A 100 -6.98 -6.75 12.48
C ASN A 100 -5.96 -7.66 13.20
N GLU A 101 -4.73 -7.80 12.66
CA GLU A 101 -3.69 -8.60 13.31
C GLU A 101 -3.23 -8.05 14.66
N LEU A 102 -3.22 -6.71 14.82
CA LEU A 102 -2.93 -6.05 16.09
C LEU A 102 -4.04 -6.32 17.12
N GLN A 103 -5.31 -6.18 16.71
CA GLN A 103 -6.46 -6.46 17.56
C GLN A 103 -6.51 -7.92 18.00
N LEU A 104 -6.27 -8.87 17.10
CA LEU A 104 -6.24 -10.31 17.42
C LEU A 104 -5.15 -10.70 18.43
N LYS A 105 -4.14 -9.84 18.63
CA LYS A 105 -3.02 -10.07 19.56
C LYS A 105 -3.07 -9.15 20.78
N ASP A 106 -4.19 -8.45 20.98
CA ASP A 106 -4.39 -7.48 22.06
C ASP A 106 -3.29 -6.39 22.11
N ILE A 107 -2.80 -5.97 20.94
CA ILE A 107 -1.79 -4.91 20.81
C ILE A 107 -2.50 -3.58 20.53
N ASP A 108 -2.46 -2.69 21.52
CA ASP A 108 -2.98 -1.31 21.39
C ASP A 108 -2.03 -0.45 20.53
N ARG A 109 -2.33 -0.40 19.23
CA ARG A 109 -1.63 0.43 18.25
C ARG A 109 -2.54 0.74 17.06
N GLU A 110 -2.57 2.00 16.69
CA GLU A 110 -3.34 2.50 15.54
C GLU A 110 -2.53 2.45 14.25
N VAL A 111 -3.21 2.13 13.15
CA VAL A 111 -2.66 2.12 11.79
C VAL A 111 -3.44 3.12 10.94
N VAL A 112 -2.71 3.99 10.24
CA VAL A 112 -3.30 5.03 9.39
C VAL A 112 -2.59 5.09 8.04
N THR A 113 -3.37 5.30 6.99
CA THR A 113 -2.90 5.51 5.61
C THR A 113 -3.03 6.98 5.24
N PHE A 114 -2.01 7.52 4.56
CA PHE A 114 -2.01 8.87 4.02
C PHE A 114 -1.89 8.85 2.51
N ILE A 115 -2.74 9.62 1.83
CA ILE A 115 -2.48 9.99 0.44
C ILE A 115 -1.26 10.91 0.43
N SER A 116 -0.28 10.53 -0.38
CA SER A 116 1.03 11.17 -0.40
C SER A 116 1.32 11.75 -1.80
N GLN A 117 1.74 13.01 -1.83
CA GLN A 117 2.23 13.68 -3.02
C GLN A 117 3.75 13.78 -2.96
N VAL A 118 4.41 13.52 -4.09
CA VAL A 118 5.86 13.65 -4.23
C VAL A 118 6.13 14.76 -5.24
N ILE A 119 6.92 15.76 -4.83
CA ILE A 119 7.38 16.81 -5.73
C ILE A 119 8.46 16.20 -6.62
N VAL A 120 8.29 16.36 -7.93
CA VAL A 120 9.25 15.93 -8.95
C VAL A 120 9.74 17.14 -9.74
N ASP A 121 10.93 17.03 -10.32
CA ASP A 121 11.39 18.02 -11.28
C ASP A 121 10.53 17.94 -12.55
N LYS A 122 10.06 19.09 -13.04
CA LYS A 122 9.29 19.16 -14.28
C LYS A 122 10.17 18.93 -15.52
N ASP A 123 11.47 19.14 -15.36
CA ASP A 123 12.48 19.02 -16.41
C ASP A 123 13.29 17.70 -16.26
N ASP A 124 12.79 16.75 -15.46
CA ASP A 124 13.41 15.42 -15.29
C ASP A 124 13.51 14.73 -16.67
N PRO A 125 14.71 14.22 -17.07
CA PRO A 125 14.93 13.66 -18.41
C PRO A 125 14.32 12.27 -18.62
N THR A 126 13.67 11.70 -17.60
CA THR A 126 13.06 10.35 -17.67
C THR A 126 11.76 10.28 -18.45
#